data_AF-A0A7C9N4E0-F1
#
_entry.id   AF-A0A7C9N4E0-F1
#
_cell.length_a   1.000
_cell.length_b   1.000
_cell.length_c   1.000
_cell.angle_alpha   90.00
_cell.angle_beta   90.00
_cell.angle_gamma   90.00
#
_symmetry.space_group_name_H-M   'P 1'
#
loop_
_entity.id
_entity.type
_entity.pdbx_description
1 polymer ?
#
loop_
_entity_poly.entity_id
_entity_poly.type
_entity_poly.pdbx_seq_one_letter_code
_entity_poly.pdbx_strand_id
1 'polypeptide(L)'
;MRFDKRLSRRRCFELFKSLSNSLFEEVVANDRKHEERKKIFSFYIVPNGRWGGQNERVVDVFYGSRPFESVVERQDDESGMPHFRRRLLTESGGMITYNIDSYGLVFCILYPARTEDITPWEDFIILEKHIDPIFLTGTAILKRHWKILSSFSEVRCIDGDPSIVDFVRVYWVLFTKNVCIDGKLQGRRIVKASLQVLYISLTVGCSGFLLYLIQLLMK
;
A
#
# COMPACT_ATOMS: atom_id res chain seq x y z
N MET A 1 3.02 32.81 -12.07
CA MET A 1 2.07 32.19 -11.11
C MET A 1 2.30 30.70 -10.82
N ARG A 2 2.83 29.87 -11.75
CA ARG A 2 3.01 28.41 -11.55
C ARG A 2 4.15 28.02 -10.59
N PHE A 3 5.22 28.82 -10.52
CA PHE A 3 6.36 28.62 -9.63
C PHE A 3 6.01 28.75 -8.14
N ASP A 4 5.12 29.69 -7.83
CA ASP A 4 4.70 30.00 -6.46
C ASP A 4 3.94 28.82 -5.84
N LYS A 5 3.01 28.23 -6.62
CA LYS A 5 2.24 27.05 -6.18
C LYS A 5 3.12 25.84 -5.87
N ARG A 6 4.16 25.59 -6.67
CA ARG A 6 5.12 24.49 -6.44
C ARG A 6 5.91 24.68 -5.15
N LEU A 7 6.40 25.90 -4.90
CA LEU A 7 7.13 26.23 -3.68
C LEU A 7 6.23 26.16 -2.45
N SER A 8 5.00 26.67 -2.56
CA SER A 8 3.99 26.58 -1.50
C SER A 8 3.72 25.11 -1.10
N ARG A 9 3.51 24.22 -2.07
CA ARG A 9 3.34 22.79 -1.80
C ARG A 9 4.52 22.14 -1.08
N ARG A 10 5.75 22.49 -1.48
CA ARG A 10 6.96 22.01 -0.79
C ARG A 10 6.98 22.47 0.67
N ARG A 11 6.64 23.73 0.94
CA ARG A 11 6.52 24.24 2.32
C ARG A 11 5.44 23.50 3.11
N CYS A 12 4.28 23.21 2.50
CA CYS A 12 3.24 22.40 3.13
C CYS A 12 3.72 20.97 3.43
N PHE A 13 4.54 20.38 2.57
CA PHE A 13 5.12 19.06 2.82
C PHE A 13 6.16 19.09 3.94
N GLU A 14 7.01 20.11 4.00
CA GLU A 14 7.93 20.32 5.13
C GLU A 14 7.15 20.49 6.44
N LEU A 15 6.04 21.23 6.42
CA LEU A 15 5.15 21.35 7.56
C LEU A 15 4.57 19.98 7.95
N PHE A 16 4.01 19.23 7.02
CA PHE A 16 3.54 17.85 7.26
C PHE A 16 4.65 16.97 7.86
N LYS A 17 5.87 17.04 7.34
CA LYS A 17 7.02 16.29 7.84
C LYS A 17 7.33 16.64 9.29
N SER A 18 7.37 17.94 9.63
CA SER A 18 7.60 18.42 10.99
C SER A 18 6.51 17.98 11.98
N LEU A 19 5.26 17.88 11.51
CA LEU A 19 4.11 17.48 12.32
C LEU A 19 3.86 15.97 12.34
N SER A 20 4.54 15.19 11.49
CA SER A 20 4.23 13.78 11.22
C SER A 20 4.13 12.93 12.49
N ASN A 21 5.07 13.08 13.44
CA ASN A 21 5.03 12.38 14.72
C ASN A 21 3.72 12.64 15.47
N SER A 22 3.42 13.90 15.78
CA SER A 22 2.21 14.29 16.49
C SER A 22 0.92 13.86 15.78
N LEU A 23 0.87 13.98 14.45
CA LEU A 23 -0.29 13.61 13.66
C LEU A 23 -0.54 12.11 13.70
N PHE A 24 0.51 11.30 13.54
CA PHE A 24 0.36 9.85 13.59
C PHE A 24 0.12 9.34 15.01
N GLU A 25 0.70 9.96 16.05
CA GLU A 25 0.35 9.69 17.44
C GLU A 25 -1.16 9.88 17.69
N GLU A 26 -1.75 10.97 17.21
CA GLU A 26 -3.22 11.18 17.29
C GLU A 26 -4.00 10.12 16.51
N VAL A 27 -3.51 9.76 15.32
CA VAL A 27 -4.16 8.78 14.43
C VAL A 27 -4.18 7.39 15.08
N VAL A 28 -3.09 6.97 15.72
CA VAL A 28 -2.94 5.64 16.30
C VAL A 28 -3.52 5.51 17.71
N ALA A 29 -3.67 6.62 18.45
CA ALA A 29 -4.14 6.61 19.84
C ALA A 29 -5.46 5.86 20.08
N ASN A 30 -6.33 5.77 19.07
CA ASN A 30 -7.63 5.09 19.17
C ASN A 30 -7.64 3.67 18.57
N ASP A 31 -6.51 3.18 18.05
CA ASP A 31 -6.40 1.83 17.48
C ASP A 31 -5.93 0.85 18.56
N ARG A 32 -6.85 0.07 19.14
CA ARG A 32 -6.52 -0.92 20.17
C ARG A 32 -5.47 -1.94 19.71
N LYS A 33 -5.51 -2.34 18.44
CA LYS A 33 -4.58 -3.31 17.86
C LYS A 33 -3.18 -2.72 17.63
N HIS A 34 -3.05 -1.38 17.64
CA HIS A 34 -1.76 -0.73 17.50
C HIS A 34 -0.80 -1.11 18.63
N GLU A 35 -1.25 -1.09 19.88
CA GLU A 35 -0.38 -1.35 21.03
C GLU A 35 0.20 -2.77 21.04
N GLU A 36 -0.61 -3.75 20.63
CA GLU A 36 -0.16 -5.15 20.50
C GLU A 36 0.88 -5.27 19.37
N ARG A 37 0.59 -4.76 18.18
CA ARG A 37 1.54 -4.81 17.05
C ARG A 37 2.81 -4.01 17.31
N LYS A 38 2.71 -2.88 18.02
CA LYS A 38 3.86 -2.05 18.40
C LYS A 38 4.82 -2.82 19.31
N LYS A 39 4.31 -3.65 20.23
CA LYS A 39 5.17 -4.53 21.06
C LYS A 39 5.86 -5.61 20.23
N ILE A 40 5.18 -6.11 19.20
CA ILE A 40 5.65 -7.22 18.38
C ILE A 40 6.69 -6.78 17.33
N PHE A 41 6.40 -5.72 16.59
CA PHE A 41 7.23 -5.28 15.45
C PHE A 41 8.04 -4.01 15.70
N SER A 42 7.78 -3.29 16.81
CA SER A 42 8.13 -1.87 16.96
C SER A 42 7.47 -0.98 15.90
N PHE A 43 7.16 0.26 16.27
CA PHE A 43 6.50 1.22 15.38
C PHE A 43 7.35 2.46 15.21
N TYR A 44 7.48 2.92 13.97
CA TYR A 44 8.34 4.04 13.61
C TYR A 44 7.61 5.02 12.69
N ILE A 45 7.79 6.30 12.99
CA ILE A 45 7.45 7.43 12.12
C ILE A 45 8.78 8.13 11.83
N VAL A 46 9.22 8.06 10.58
CA VAL A 46 10.55 8.51 10.18
C VAL A 46 10.43 9.60 9.13
N PRO A 47 10.37 10.88 9.54
CA PRO A 47 10.56 11.98 8.61
C PRO A 47 11.97 11.88 8.01
N ASN A 48 12.08 12.18 6.72
CA ASN A 48 13.28 12.01 5.90
C ASN A 48 13.65 10.54 5.57
N GLY A 49 12.72 9.62 5.79
CA GLY A 49 12.82 8.23 5.35
C GLY A 49 13.67 7.30 6.24
N ARG A 50 13.36 6.01 6.18
CA ARG A 50 13.90 4.97 7.08
C ARG A 50 15.40 4.64 6.91
N TRP A 51 16.01 5.05 5.81
CA TRP A 51 17.42 4.78 5.49
C TRP A 51 18.36 5.83 6.12
N GLY A 52 18.24 6.04 7.43
CA GLY A 52 19.07 6.99 8.17
C GLY A 52 18.66 8.45 8.02
N GLY A 53 17.42 8.75 7.59
CA GLY A 53 16.87 10.11 7.61
C GLY A 53 17.48 11.06 6.57
N GLN A 54 18.03 10.54 5.47
CA GLN A 54 18.72 11.34 4.46
C GLN A 54 17.83 11.77 3.30
N ASN A 55 16.62 11.21 3.18
CA ASN A 55 15.73 11.48 2.06
C ASN A 55 14.65 12.51 2.44
N GLU A 56 14.97 13.78 2.29
CA GLU A 56 14.07 14.91 2.62
C GLU A 56 12.71 14.86 1.92
N ARG A 57 12.58 14.08 0.85
CA ARG A 57 11.36 13.96 0.04
C ARG A 57 10.39 12.92 0.58
N VAL A 58 10.71 12.28 1.70
CA VAL A 58 9.96 11.12 2.20
C VAL A 58 9.57 11.26 3.67
N VAL A 59 8.38 10.76 3.98
CA VAL A 59 7.97 10.39 5.34
C VAL A 59 7.56 8.92 5.30
N ASP A 60 8.24 8.08 6.08
CA ASP A 60 7.91 6.66 6.23
C ASP A 60 7.21 6.41 7.55
N VAL A 61 6.15 5.60 7.54
CA VAL A 61 5.42 5.16 8.72
C VAL A 61 5.24 3.65 8.65
N PHE A 62 5.85 2.91 9.57
CA PHE A 62 5.94 1.46 9.43
C PHE A 62 6.07 0.73 10.75
N TYR A 63 5.73 -0.56 10.69
CA TYR A 63 6.12 -1.55 11.68
C TYR A 63 7.43 -2.20 11.25
N GLY A 64 8.34 -2.41 12.20
CA GLY A 64 9.65 -3.03 11.95
C GLY A 64 9.56 -4.52 11.62
N SER A 65 10.67 -5.21 11.78
CA SER A 65 10.76 -6.66 11.51
C SER A 65 10.90 -7.43 12.80
N ARG A 66 10.36 -8.65 12.83
CA ARG A 66 10.53 -9.60 13.93
C ARG A 66 11.00 -10.97 13.42
N PRO A 67 11.82 -11.70 14.18
CA PRO A 67 11.99 -13.13 13.96
C PRO A 67 10.71 -13.87 14.41
N PHE A 68 10.31 -14.92 13.69
CA PHE A 68 9.16 -15.75 14.08
C PHE A 68 9.49 -17.25 14.19
N GLU A 69 10.44 -17.75 13.41
CA GLU A 69 10.82 -19.17 13.41
C GLU A 69 12.32 -19.35 13.15
N SER A 70 12.88 -20.48 13.60
CA SER A 70 14.26 -20.87 13.27
C SER A 70 14.23 -22.17 12.46
N VAL A 71 14.82 -22.15 11.27
CA VAL A 71 14.94 -23.32 10.40
C VAL A 71 16.40 -23.80 10.40
N VAL A 72 16.60 -25.11 10.32
CA VAL A 72 17.93 -25.71 10.17
C VAL A 72 18.09 -26.11 8.70
N GLU A 73 18.94 -25.40 7.99
CA GLU A 73 19.27 -25.68 6.60
C GLU A 73 20.52 -26.56 6.54
N ARG A 74 20.47 -27.62 5.75
CA ARG A 74 21.65 -28.41 5.39
C ARG A 74 22.36 -27.68 4.26
N GLN A 75 23.62 -27.33 4.48
CA GLN A 75 24.50 -26.78 3.47
C GLN A 75 25.64 -27.77 3.29
N ASP A 76 25.93 -28.14 2.04
CA ASP A 76 27.08 -28.98 1.72
C ASP A 76 28.25 -28.04 1.39
N ASP A 77 29.46 -28.33 1.89
CA ASP A 77 30.65 -27.53 1.55
C ASP A 77 31.22 -27.99 0.22
N GLU A 78 32.21 -27.26 -0.29
CA GLU A 78 33.02 -27.71 -1.43
C GLU A 78 33.70 -29.07 -1.18
N SER A 79 33.77 -29.54 0.07
CA SER A 79 34.30 -30.84 0.49
C SER A 79 33.23 -31.97 0.52
N GLY A 80 31.96 -31.66 0.27
CA GLY A 80 30.84 -32.60 0.33
C GLY A 80 30.40 -33.02 1.73
N MET A 81 30.90 -32.37 2.79
CA MET A 81 30.49 -32.64 4.17
C MET A 81 29.26 -31.80 4.55
N PRO A 82 28.18 -32.45 5.05
CA PRO A 82 26.99 -31.72 5.44
C PRO A 82 27.22 -30.95 6.73
N HIS A 83 26.95 -29.65 6.67
CA HIS A 83 26.90 -28.79 7.85
C HIS A 83 25.52 -28.17 7.98
N PHE A 84 25.04 -28.08 9.21
CA PHE A 84 23.72 -27.58 9.53
C PHE A 84 23.83 -26.13 9.98
N ARG A 85 23.24 -25.22 9.21
CA ARG A 85 23.17 -23.79 9.55
C ARG A 85 21.78 -23.47 10.07
N ARG A 86 21.72 -22.85 11.24
CA ARG A 86 20.46 -22.29 11.77
C ARG A 86 20.22 -20.92 11.14
N ARG A 87 19.08 -20.76 10.47
CA ARG A 87 18.59 -19.49 9.93
C ARG A 87 17.35 -19.06 10.69
N LEU A 88 17.25 -17.77 11.00
CA LEU A 88 16.04 -17.18 11.56
C LEU A 88 15.19 -16.63 10.42
N LEU A 89 13.93 -17.06 10.35
CA LEU A 89 12.95 -16.50 9.44
C LEU A 89 12.38 -15.22 10.05
N THR A 90 12.32 -14.18 9.24
CA THR A 90 11.81 -12.88 9.66
C THR A 90 10.52 -12.49 8.93
N GLU A 91 9.70 -11.75 9.65
CA GLU A 91 8.49 -11.10 9.16
C GLU A 91 8.69 -9.59 9.26
N SER A 92 8.53 -8.88 8.15
CA SER A 92 8.46 -7.42 8.10
C SER A 92 7.01 -6.98 8.25
N GLY A 93 6.78 -6.03 9.15
CA GLY A 93 5.50 -5.35 9.26
C GLY A 93 5.18 -4.48 8.05
N GLY A 94 3.92 -4.01 7.98
CA GLY A 94 3.46 -3.14 6.90
C GLY A 94 4.04 -1.72 7.00
N MET A 95 4.09 -1.02 5.87
CA MET A 95 4.64 0.34 5.75
C MET A 95 3.79 1.22 4.82
N ILE A 96 3.65 2.49 5.18
CA ILE A 96 3.22 3.54 4.26
C ILE A 96 4.38 4.52 4.05
N THR A 97 4.62 4.86 2.78
CA THR A 97 5.59 5.86 2.36
C THR A 97 4.86 7.02 1.68
N TYR A 98 5.12 8.24 2.14
CA TYR A 98 4.71 9.48 1.50
C TYR A 98 5.91 10.09 0.80
N ASN A 99 5.88 10.19 -0.53
CA ASN A 99 6.98 10.74 -1.32
C ASN A 99 6.52 11.95 -2.13
N ILE A 100 7.23 13.08 -2.04
CA ILE A 100 6.94 14.28 -2.83
C ILE A 100 7.65 14.27 -4.19
N ASP A 101 6.90 14.60 -5.24
CA ASP A 101 7.42 14.68 -6.59
C ASP A 101 8.02 16.06 -6.95
N SER A 102 8.50 16.15 -8.19
CA SER A 102 9.07 17.39 -8.74
C SER A 102 8.06 18.55 -8.82
N TYR A 103 6.76 18.26 -8.89
CA TYR A 103 5.66 19.23 -8.92
C TYR A 103 5.16 19.63 -7.52
N GLY A 104 5.70 19.02 -6.47
CA GLY A 104 5.31 19.23 -5.09
C GLY A 104 4.06 18.44 -4.66
N LEU A 105 3.63 17.45 -5.45
CA LEU A 105 2.52 16.56 -5.11
C LEU A 105 3.04 15.30 -4.43
N VAL A 106 2.22 14.70 -3.58
CA VAL A 106 2.61 13.53 -2.79
C VAL A 106 2.00 12.25 -3.35
N PHE A 107 2.87 11.26 -3.49
CA PHE A 107 2.57 9.86 -3.74
C PHE A 107 2.51 9.11 -2.40
N CYS A 108 1.40 8.42 -2.16
CA CYS A 108 1.22 7.56 -1.00
C CYS A 108 1.25 6.10 -1.45
N ILE A 109 2.23 5.35 -0.96
CA ILE A 109 2.47 3.95 -1.31
C ILE A 109 2.37 3.11 -0.05
N LEU A 110 1.59 2.03 -0.13
CA LEU A 110 1.46 1.01 0.90
C LEU A 110 2.30 -0.20 0.51
N TYR A 111 3.12 -0.68 1.44
CA TYR A 111 3.83 -1.94 1.37
C TYR A 111 3.20 -2.88 2.40
N PRO A 112 2.61 -4.00 1.99
CA PRO A 112 2.03 -4.98 2.90
C PRO A 112 3.13 -5.65 3.75
N ALA A 113 2.72 -6.23 4.88
CA ALA A 113 3.59 -7.09 5.67
C ALA A 113 4.06 -8.28 4.82
N ARG A 114 5.32 -8.71 5.01
CA ARG A 114 5.93 -9.78 4.21
C ARG A 114 6.73 -10.72 5.10
N THR A 115 6.78 -11.99 4.73
CA THR A 115 7.72 -12.95 5.30
C THR A 115 8.77 -13.32 4.26
N GLU A 116 9.91 -13.87 4.68
CA GLU A 116 10.96 -14.32 3.76
C GLU A 116 10.48 -15.41 2.80
N ASP A 117 9.64 -16.33 3.26
CA ASP A 117 9.18 -17.48 2.48
C ASP A 117 7.86 -17.23 1.74
N ILE A 118 7.02 -16.33 2.27
CA ILE A 118 5.75 -15.93 1.67
C ILE A 118 5.83 -14.44 1.35
N THR A 119 6.27 -14.14 0.13
CA THR A 119 6.04 -12.82 -0.45
C THR A 119 4.54 -12.67 -0.70
N PRO A 120 3.89 -11.62 -0.18
CA PRO A 120 2.52 -11.31 -0.56
C PRO A 120 2.44 -11.21 -2.08
N TRP A 121 1.29 -11.55 -2.64
CA TRP A 121 1.06 -11.39 -4.08
C TRP A 121 1.28 -9.95 -4.54
N GLU A 122 1.18 -8.97 -3.64
CA GLU A 122 1.39 -7.58 -3.94
C GLU A 122 2.72 -7.06 -3.43
N ASP A 123 3.52 -6.48 -4.32
CA ASP A 123 4.74 -5.78 -3.94
C ASP A 123 4.41 -4.48 -3.18
N PHE A 124 3.62 -3.63 -3.82
CA PHE A 124 3.16 -2.39 -3.21
C PHE A 124 1.88 -1.93 -3.88
N ILE A 125 1.16 -1.09 -3.18
CA ILE A 125 -0.13 -0.56 -3.62
C ILE A 125 -0.03 0.94 -3.62
N ILE A 126 -0.31 1.55 -4.77
CA ILE A 126 -0.36 3.00 -4.87
C ILE A 126 -1.73 3.44 -4.37
N LEU A 127 -1.77 3.90 -3.12
CA LEU A 127 -3.00 4.39 -2.49
C LEU A 127 -3.46 5.66 -3.21
N GLU A 128 -2.56 6.64 -3.37
CA GLU A 128 -2.84 7.92 -4.03
C GLU A 128 -1.59 8.45 -4.75
N LYS A 129 -1.77 9.09 -5.91
CA LYS A 129 -0.66 9.58 -6.77
C LYS A 129 -0.41 11.09 -6.69
N HIS A 130 -1.43 11.88 -6.37
CA HIS A 130 -1.37 13.33 -6.52
C HIS A 130 -2.08 14.03 -5.35
N ILE A 131 -1.64 13.75 -4.13
CA ILE A 131 -2.15 14.46 -2.95
C ILE A 131 -1.51 15.84 -2.89
N ASP A 132 -2.31 16.88 -2.67
CA ASP A 132 -1.77 18.19 -2.31
C ASP A 132 -1.33 18.14 -0.83
N PRO A 133 -0.06 18.45 -0.49
CA PRO A 133 0.48 18.26 0.86
C PRO A 133 -0.30 18.95 1.97
N ILE A 134 -1.04 20.02 1.66
CA ILE A 134 -1.92 20.70 2.62
C ILE A 134 -2.99 19.77 3.22
N PHE A 135 -3.41 18.72 2.50
CA PHE A 135 -4.37 17.76 3.04
C PHE A 135 -3.74 16.76 4.00
N LEU A 136 -2.41 16.63 4.00
CA LEU A 136 -1.67 15.75 4.90
C LEU A 136 -1.37 16.42 6.25
N THR A 137 -1.53 17.74 6.36
CA THR A 137 -1.40 18.44 7.66
C THR A 137 -2.61 18.23 8.57
N GLY A 138 -3.68 17.60 8.08
CA GLY A 138 -4.85 17.19 8.88
C GLY A 138 -4.94 15.67 9.05
N THR A 139 -5.70 15.21 10.04
CA THR A 139 -5.74 13.77 10.38
C THR A 139 -6.73 12.95 9.56
N ALA A 140 -7.64 13.55 8.79
CA ALA A 140 -8.68 12.80 8.07
C ALA A 140 -8.11 11.81 7.03
N ILE A 141 -7.21 12.27 6.17
CA ILE A 141 -6.56 11.41 5.16
C ILE A 141 -5.65 10.39 5.86
N LEU A 142 -4.90 10.82 6.87
CA LEU A 142 -3.99 9.94 7.62
C LEU A 142 -4.74 8.82 8.32
N LYS A 143 -5.89 9.09 8.95
CA LYS A 143 -6.79 8.10 9.55
C LYS A 143 -7.27 7.08 8.51
N ARG A 144 -7.59 7.53 7.29
CA ARG A 144 -7.98 6.62 6.20
C ARG A 144 -6.81 5.73 5.78
N HIS A 145 -5.64 6.29 5.55
CA HIS A 145 -4.45 5.51 5.18
C HIS A 145 -4.07 4.53 6.29
N TRP A 146 -4.11 4.97 7.55
CA TRP A 146 -3.85 4.13 8.71
C TRP A 146 -4.80 2.95 8.79
N LYS A 147 -6.12 3.16 8.63
CA LYS A 147 -7.10 2.06 8.60
C LYS A 147 -6.82 1.05 7.50
N ILE A 148 -6.31 1.49 6.36
CA ILE A 148 -5.90 0.58 5.28
C ILE A 148 -4.67 -0.21 5.71
N LEU A 149 -3.60 0.45 6.18
CA LEU A 149 -2.40 -0.23 6.67
C LEU A 149 -2.70 -1.24 7.78
N SER A 150 -3.55 -0.86 8.74
CA SER A 150 -3.99 -1.71 9.84
C SER A 150 -4.68 -2.96 9.29
N SER A 151 -5.68 -2.84 8.40
CA SER A 151 -6.32 -4.02 7.78
C SER A 151 -5.36 -4.88 6.98
N PHE A 152 -4.43 -4.28 6.24
CA PHE A 152 -3.43 -5.04 5.50
C PHE A 152 -2.49 -5.80 6.42
N SER A 153 -2.12 -5.22 7.55
CA SER A 153 -1.30 -5.89 8.55
C SER A 153 -2.09 -7.05 9.17
N GLU A 154 -3.36 -6.86 9.54
CA GLU A 154 -4.19 -7.96 10.08
C GLU A 154 -4.40 -9.11 9.09
N VAL A 155 -4.57 -8.81 7.79
CA VAL A 155 -4.81 -9.85 6.77
C VAL A 155 -3.53 -10.55 6.33
N ARG A 156 -2.36 -9.89 6.42
CA ARG A 156 -1.10 -10.40 5.86
C ARG A 156 -0.07 -10.83 6.90
N CYS A 157 -0.17 -10.37 8.14
CA CYS A 157 0.72 -10.81 9.21
C CYS A 157 0.42 -12.25 9.63
N ILE A 158 1.45 -12.96 10.11
CA ILE A 158 1.33 -14.35 10.58
C ILE A 158 0.33 -14.45 11.75
N ASP A 159 0.49 -13.58 12.75
CA ASP A 159 -0.37 -13.54 13.94
C ASP A 159 -1.51 -12.52 13.80
N GLY A 160 -1.92 -12.20 12.57
CA GLY A 160 -3.02 -11.28 12.33
C GLY A 160 -4.37 -11.89 12.67
N ASP A 161 -5.29 -11.09 13.22
CA ASP A 161 -6.67 -11.51 13.51
C ASP A 161 -7.67 -10.64 12.72
N PRO A 162 -7.78 -10.86 11.39
CA PRO A 162 -8.54 -9.98 10.51
C PRO A 162 -10.05 -10.13 10.72
N SER A 163 -10.71 -8.99 10.90
CA SER A 163 -12.18 -8.95 10.88
C SER A 163 -12.72 -9.05 9.45
N ILE A 164 -14.00 -9.39 9.29
CA ILE A 164 -14.68 -9.36 7.98
C ILE A 164 -14.54 -7.98 7.32
N VAL A 165 -14.58 -6.91 8.11
CA VAL A 165 -14.42 -5.53 7.61
C VAL A 165 -13.01 -5.31 7.05
N ASP A 166 -11.99 -5.93 7.63
CA ASP A 166 -10.61 -5.84 7.15
C ASP A 166 -10.44 -6.58 5.82
N PHE A 167 -11.01 -7.79 5.69
CA PHE A 167 -11.04 -8.51 4.41
C PHE A 167 -11.73 -7.71 3.30
N VAL A 168 -12.92 -7.15 3.58
CA VAL A 168 -13.65 -6.33 2.60
C VAL A 168 -12.84 -5.08 2.23
N ARG A 169 -12.20 -4.42 3.20
CA ARG A 169 -11.37 -3.23 2.95
C ARG A 169 -10.16 -3.56 2.08
N VAL A 170 -9.43 -4.62 2.39
CA VAL A 170 -8.28 -5.09 1.62
C VAL A 170 -8.71 -5.45 0.20
N TYR A 171 -9.77 -6.24 0.06
CA TYR A 171 -10.31 -6.60 -1.25
C TYR A 171 -10.71 -5.36 -2.07
N TRP A 172 -11.42 -4.41 -1.47
CA TRP A 172 -11.80 -3.17 -2.13
C TRP A 172 -10.60 -2.34 -2.59
N VAL A 173 -9.56 -2.26 -1.78
CA VAL A 173 -8.31 -1.58 -2.14
C VAL A 173 -7.63 -2.28 -3.32
N LEU A 174 -7.50 -3.61 -3.29
CA LEU A 174 -6.92 -4.39 -4.38
C LEU A 174 -7.73 -4.28 -5.68
N PHE A 175 -9.05 -4.13 -5.58
CA PHE A 175 -9.93 -3.99 -6.73
C PHE A 175 -9.86 -2.58 -7.36
N THR A 176 -9.72 -1.54 -6.55
CA THR A 176 -9.84 -0.14 -6.99
C THR A 176 -8.52 0.58 -7.23
N LYS A 177 -7.44 0.16 -6.56
CA LYS A 177 -6.13 0.83 -6.63
C LYS A 177 -5.20 0.17 -7.65
N ASN A 178 -4.10 0.87 -7.97
CA ASN A 178 -3.05 0.27 -8.78
C ASN A 178 -2.16 -0.56 -7.86
N VAL A 179 -1.90 -1.80 -8.25
CA VAL A 179 -1.15 -2.77 -7.47
C VAL A 179 0.08 -3.16 -8.28
N CYS A 180 1.24 -3.22 -7.66
CA CYS A 180 2.44 -3.78 -8.25
C CYS A 180 2.53 -5.26 -7.85
N ILE A 181 2.73 -6.13 -8.83
CA ILE A 181 2.90 -7.58 -8.66
C ILE A 181 4.10 -7.99 -9.52
N ASP A 182 5.08 -8.67 -8.94
CA ASP A 182 6.33 -9.07 -9.60
C ASP A 182 7.03 -7.91 -10.33
N GLY A 183 7.11 -6.75 -9.67
CA GLY A 183 7.69 -5.52 -10.23
C GLY A 183 6.87 -4.88 -11.37
N LYS A 184 5.72 -5.44 -11.74
CA LYS A 184 4.85 -4.92 -12.80
C LYS A 184 3.64 -4.19 -12.22
N LEU A 185 3.46 -2.94 -12.62
CA LEU A 185 2.29 -2.16 -12.23
C LEU A 185 1.04 -2.66 -12.97
N GLN A 186 0.14 -3.30 -12.24
CA GLN A 186 -1.16 -3.72 -12.74
C GLN A 186 -2.14 -2.54 -12.74
N GLY A 187 -2.84 -2.38 -13.86
CA GLY A 187 -3.96 -1.46 -13.95
C GLY A 187 -5.11 -1.85 -13.02
N ARG A 188 -5.91 -0.87 -12.61
CA ARG A 188 -7.04 -1.05 -11.68
C ARG A 188 -8.01 -2.12 -12.21
N ARG A 189 -8.33 -3.13 -11.40
CA ARG A 189 -9.27 -4.21 -11.78
C ARG A 189 -10.66 -3.68 -12.09
N ILE A 190 -11.13 -2.67 -11.35
CA ILE A 190 -12.41 -2.01 -11.62
C ILE A 190 -12.50 -1.44 -13.03
N VAL A 191 -11.42 -0.86 -13.56
CA VAL A 191 -11.43 -0.29 -14.92
C VAL A 191 -11.55 -1.41 -15.95
N LYS A 192 -10.84 -2.52 -15.77
CA LYS A 192 -10.95 -3.70 -16.64
C LYS A 192 -12.38 -4.26 -16.63
N ALA A 193 -12.96 -4.42 -15.44
CA ALA A 193 -14.33 -4.91 -15.28
C ALA A 193 -15.36 -3.96 -15.93
N SER A 194 -15.26 -2.65 -15.71
CA SER A 194 -16.16 -1.67 -16.32
C SER A 194 -16.05 -1.64 -17.85
N LEU A 195 -14.84 -1.74 -18.39
CA LEU A 195 -14.65 -1.83 -19.85
C LEU A 195 -15.26 -3.10 -20.43
N GLN A 196 -15.16 -4.22 -19.72
CA GLN A 196 -15.76 -5.48 -20.14
C GLN A 196 -17.29 -5.42 -20.11
N VAL A 197 -17.89 -4.84 -19.07
CA VAL A 197 -19.35 -4.63 -19.01
C VAL A 197 -19.80 -3.72 -20.15
N LEU A 198 -19.11 -2.60 -20.38
CA LEU A 198 -19.40 -1.68 -21.47
C LEU A 198 -19.28 -2.37 -22.85
N TYR A 199 -18.27 -3.21 -23.04
CA TYR A 199 -18.09 -4.00 -24.25
C TYR A 199 -19.26 -4.98 -24.49
N ILE A 200 -19.70 -5.69 -23.44
CA ILE A 200 -20.86 -6.60 -23.51
C ILE A 200 -22.13 -5.80 -23.83
N SER A 201 -22.35 -4.68 -23.15
CA SER A 201 -23.51 -3.81 -23.41
C SER A 201 -23.51 -3.26 -24.84
N LEU A 202 -22.36 -2.87 -25.38
CA LEU A 202 -22.23 -2.39 -26.76
C LEU A 202 -22.46 -3.50 -27.78
N THR A 203 -21.95 -4.72 -27.55
CA THR A 203 -22.13 -5.85 -28.48
C THR A 203 -23.58 -6.32 -28.52
N VAL A 204 -24.24 -6.43 -27.37
CA VAL A 204 -25.68 -6.73 -27.29
C VAL A 204 -26.49 -5.60 -27.93
N GLY A 205 -26.16 -4.34 -27.62
CA GLY A 205 -26.83 -3.16 -28.18
C GLY A 205 -26.68 -3.04 -29.70
N CYS A 206 -25.49 -3.26 -30.24
CA CYS A 206 -25.25 -3.24 -31.69
C CYS A 206 -26.02 -4.36 -32.40
N SER A 207 -26.08 -5.55 -31.81
CA SER A 207 -26.84 -6.67 -32.38
C SER A 207 -28.34 -6.36 -32.43
N GLY A 208 -28.89 -5.79 -31.35
CA GLY A 208 -30.28 -5.33 -31.33
C GLY A 208 -30.56 -4.19 -32.30
N PHE A 209 -29.64 -3.23 -32.42
CA PHE A 209 -29.75 -2.11 -33.36
C PHE A 209 -29.72 -2.56 -34.82
N LEU A 210 -28.86 -3.51 -35.17
CA LEU A 210 -28.81 -4.13 -36.50
C LEU A 210 -30.12 -4.84 -36.84
N LEU A 211 -30.67 -5.62 -35.91
CA LEU A 211 -31.96 -6.30 -36.11
C LEU A 211 -33.09 -5.29 -36.33
N TYR A 212 -33.11 -4.20 -35.57
CA TYR A 212 -34.09 -3.12 -35.74
C TYR A 212 -33.97 -2.46 -37.12
N LEU A 213 -32.74 -2.17 -37.59
CA LEU A 213 -32.50 -1.61 -38.92
C LEU A 213 -32.99 -2.53 -40.03
N ILE A 214 -32.75 -3.84 -39.92
CA ILE A 214 -33.24 -4.84 -40.89
C ILE A 214 -34.77 -4.86 -40.90
N GLN A 215 -35.42 -4.86 -39.73
CA GLN A 215 -36.89 -4.81 -39.64
C GLN A 215 -37.47 -3.53 -40.24
N LEU A 216 -36.79 -2.39 -40.09
CA LEU A 216 -37.20 -1.12 -40.66
C LEU A 216 -37.07 -1.11 -42.20
N LEU A 217 -36.01 -1.72 -42.74
CA LEU A 217 -35.77 -1.84 -44.18
C LEU A 217 -36.70 -2.85 -44.88
N MET A 218 -37.20 -3.84 -44.15
CA MET A 218 -38.16 -4.83 -44.67
C MET A 218 -39.62 -4.36 -44.62
N LYS A 219 -39.89 -3.19 -44.04
CA LYS A 219 -41.19 -2.53 -44.05
C LYS A 219 -41.29 -1.57 -45.24
#